data_AF-A0A354Q563-F1
#
_entry.id   AF-A0A354Q563-F1
#
_cell.length_a   1.000
_cell.length_b   1.000
_cell.length_c   1.000
_cell.angle_alpha   90.00
_cell.angle_beta   90.00
_cell.angle_gamma   90.00
#
_symmetry.space_group_name_H-M   'P 1'
#
loop_
_entity.id
_entity.type
_entity.pdbx_description
1 polymer ?
#
loop_
_entity_poly.entity_id
_entity_poly.type
_entity_poly.pdbx_seq_one_letter_code
_entity_poly.pdbx_strand_id
1 'polypeptide(L)' 'VGLEDNIYLERGVHATNAQLVEKVIGIIDRMGARAVTPAEARKKLGLRNA' A
#
# COMPACT_ATOMS: atom_id res chain seq x y z
N VAL A 1 -0.34 0.90 4.87
CA VAL A 1 1.03 0.58 5.31
C VAL A 1 1.87 1.82 5.24
N GLY A 2 2.82 1.96 6.17
CA GLY A 2 3.76 3.06 6.19
C GLY A 2 4.72 2.96 7.37
N LEU A 3 5.67 3.88 7.43
CA LEU A 3 6.67 3.97 8.50
C LEU A 3 6.05 4.29 9.87
N GLU A 4 4.82 4.81 9.89
CA GLU A 4 4.02 5.02 11.10
C GLU A 4 3.77 3.69 11.85
N ASP A 5 3.50 2.61 11.11
CA ASP A 5 3.23 1.29 11.69
C ASP A 5 4.51 0.45 11.82
N ASN A 6 5.46 0.60 10.89
CA ASN A 6 6.63 -0.26 10.79
C ASN A 6 7.79 0.40 10.04
N ILE A 7 8.95 0.54 10.71
CA ILE A 7 10.17 1.14 10.14
C ILE A 7 11.07 0.15 9.39
N TYR A 8 10.74 -1.14 9.35
CA TYR A 8 11.60 -2.21 8.79
C TYR A 8 11.01 -2.87 7.54
N LEU A 9 11.81 -3.06 6.50
CA LEU A 9 11.45 -3.86 5.31
C LEU A 9 11.58 -5.36 5.62
N GLU A 10 12.66 -5.69 6.33
CA GLU A 10 13.06 -7.01 6.82
C GLU A 10 13.72 -6.83 8.19
N ARG A 11 13.98 -7.93 8.90
CA ARG A 11 14.61 -7.86 10.22
C ARG A 11 15.96 -7.14 10.13
N GLY A 12 16.04 -5.95 10.75
CA GLY A 12 17.25 -5.13 10.77
C GLY A 12 17.48 -4.27 9.53
N VAL A 13 16.58 -4.29 8.54
CA VAL A 13 16.68 -3.49 7.31
C VAL A 13 15.63 -2.39 7.35
N HIS A 14 16.03 -1.12 7.48
CA HIS A 14 15.09 -0.01 7.47
C HIS A 14 14.37 0.12 6.12
N ALA A 15 13.10 0.52 6.17
CA ALA A 15 12.27 0.75 5.00
C ALA A 15 12.12 2.24 4.67
N THR A 16 11.70 2.49 3.43
CA THR A 16 11.00 3.71 3.01
C THR A 16 9.51 3.41 2.83
N ASN A 17 8.66 4.45 2.88
CA ASN A 17 7.23 4.27 2.59
C ASN A 17 6.97 3.63 1.21
N ALA A 18 7.75 4.00 0.19
CA ALA A 18 7.63 3.43 -1.15
C ALA A 18 7.92 1.92 -1.16
N GLN A 19 8.99 1.47 -0.50
CA GLN A 19 9.33 0.04 -0.41
C GLN A 19 8.24 -0.78 0.31
N LEU A 20 7.63 -0.22 1.36
CA LEU A 20 6.50 -0.88 2.05
C LEU A 20 5.30 -1.03 1.13
N VAL A 21 4.97 0.01 0.35
CA VAL A 21 3.87 -0.02 -0.63
C VAL A 21 4.17 -1.04 -1.74
N GLU A 22 5.37 -1.02 -2.32
CA GLU A 22 5.79 -1.98 -3.36
C GLU A 22 5.69 -3.43 -2.89
N LYS A 23 6.17 -3.72 -1.67
CA LYS A 23 6.09 -5.06 -1.08
C LYS A 23 4.64 -5.52 -0.95
N VAL A 24 3.74 -4.65 -0.47
CA VAL A 24 2.32 -4.97 -0.32
C VAL A 24 1.64 -5.16 -1.67
N ILE A 25 1.91 -4.31 -2.66
CA ILE A 25 1.38 -4.46 -4.02
C ILE A 25 1.79 -5.82 -4.60
N GLY A 26 3.05 -6.22 -4.44
CA GLY A 26 3.52 -7.53 -4.90
C GLY A 26 2.87 -8.72 -4.19
N ILE A 27 2.47 -8.58 -2.92
CA ILE A 27 1.71 -9.63 -2.20
C ILE A 27 0.29 -9.72 -2.79
N ILE A 28 -0.39 -8.57 -2.95
CA ILE A 28 -1.76 -8.49 -3.47
C ILE A 28 -1.84 -9.08 -4.88
N ASP A 29 -0.87 -8.78 -5.74
CA ASP A 29 -0.79 -9.30 -7.12
C ASP A 29 -0.67 -10.84 -7.15
N ARG A 30 0.20 -11.41 -6.31
CA ARG A 30 0.33 -12.88 -6.17
C ARG A 30 -0.93 -13.56 -5.62
N MET A 31 -1.77 -12.82 -4.92
CA MET A 31 -3.08 -13.29 -4.45
C MET A 31 -4.18 -13.17 -5.52
N GLY A 32 -3.85 -12.72 -6.73
CA GLY A 32 -4.80 -12.53 -7.83
C GLY A 32 -5.67 -11.28 -7.69
N ALA A 33 -5.27 -10.34 -6.84
CA ALA A 33 -5.95 -9.07 -6.64
C ALA A 33 -5.13 -7.91 -7.21
N ARG A 34 -5.69 -6.71 -7.21
CA ARG A 34 -4.98 -5.48 -7.62
C ARG A 34 -5.20 -4.34 -6.65
N ALA A 35 -4.22 -3.46 -6.56
CA ALA A 35 -4.41 -2.16 -5.94
C ALA A 35 -5.41 -1.32 -6.73
N VAL A 36 -6.23 -0.55 -6.03
CA VAL A 36 -7.17 0.41 -6.63
C VAL A 36 -6.50 1.76 -6.84
N THR A 37 -6.93 2.48 -7.87
CA THR A 37 -6.51 3.88 -8.05
C THR A 37 -7.15 4.78 -6.98
N PRO A 38 -6.62 5.99 -6.74
CA PRO A 38 -7.26 6.95 -5.84
C PRO A 38 -8.71 7.27 -6.21
N ALA A 39 -9.04 7.35 -7.50
CA ALA A 39 -10.39 7.60 -7.97
C ALA A 39 -11.35 6.44 -7.62
N GLU A 40 -10.91 5.20 -7.83
CA GLU A 40 -11.68 4.01 -7.46
C GLU A 40 -11.86 3.89 -5.95
N ALA A 41 -10.82 4.20 -5.17
CA ALA A 41 -10.89 4.22 -3.71
C ALA A 41 -11.93 5.22 -3.21
N ARG A 42 -11.92 6.46 -3.74
CA ARG A 42 -12.93 7.48 -3.39
C ARG A 42 -14.34 7.02 -3.70
N LYS A 43 -14.58 6.46 -4.89
CA LYS A 43 -15.89 5.92 -5.26
C LYS A 43 -16.34 4.82 -4.30
N LYS A 44 -15.46 3.87 -3.96
CA LYS A 44 -15.77 2.76 -3.04
C LYS A 44 -16.07 3.25 -1.62
N LEU A 45 -15.39 4.30 -1.16
CA LEU A 45 -15.51 4.85 0.19
C LEU A 45 -16.55 5.98 0.31
N GLY A 46 -17.23 6.35 -0.79
CA GLY A 46 -18.22 7.44 -0.79
C GLY A 46 -17.60 8.83 -0.55
N LEU A 47 -16.34 9.04 -0.92
CA LEU A 47 -15.64 10.30 -0.71
C LEU A 47 -15.90 11.30 -1.85
N ARG A 48 -15.92 12.59 -1.51
CA ARG A 48 -15.99 13.67 -2.50
C ARG A 48 -14.72 13.66 -3.37
N ASN A 49 -14.88 13.95 -4.66
CA ASN A 49 -13.74 14.16 -5.54
C ASN A 49 -13.06 15.49 -5.19
N ALA A 50 -11.73 15.49 -5.17
CA ALA A 50 -10.87 16.67 -5.05
C ALA A 50 -10.39 17.08 -6.44
#